data_AF-A0A6B2T8L9-F1
#
_entry.id   AF-A0A6B2T8L9-F1
#
_cell.length_a   1.000
_cell.length_b   1.000
_cell.length_c   1.000
_cell.angle_alpha   90.00
_cell.angle_beta   90.00
_cell.angle_gamma   90.00
#
_symmetry.space_group_name_H-M   'P 1'
#
loop_
_entity.id
_entity.type
_entity.pdbx_description
1 polymer ?
#
loop_
_entity_poly.entity_id
_entity_poly.type
_entity_poly.pdbx_seq_one_letter_code
_entity_poly.pdbx_strand_id
1 'polypeptide(L)'
;MLPTHHRRVAAACAAVTAAGALVFAGLPGAASASPSSSASPSSSRLSPAESAAVGKTSPGVLKAMQRDLGLTTAQAEARLVNEAEAGAVAGALRNALGRDFAGAWVHGATSAKLTV
;
A
#
# COMPACT_ATOMS: atom_id res chain seq x y z
N MET A 1 -40.93 -0.24 9.82
CA MET A 1 -39.96 -0.61 8.77
C MET A 1 -40.12 0.38 7.62
N LEU A 2 -39.19 1.32 7.47
CA LEU A 2 -39.24 2.38 6.46
C LEU A 2 -38.05 2.17 5.49
N PRO A 3 -38.29 2.04 4.18
CA PRO A 3 -37.21 1.86 3.21
C PRO A 3 -36.56 3.23 2.93
N THR A 4 -35.36 3.44 3.46
CA THR A 4 -34.57 4.63 3.11
C THR A 4 -33.75 4.34 1.87
N HIS A 5 -34.28 4.78 0.74
CA HIS A 5 -33.68 4.77 -0.58
C HIS A 5 -32.25 5.31 -0.58
N HIS A 6 -31.31 4.52 -1.11
CA HIS A 6 -29.97 4.97 -1.45
C HIS A 6 -30.06 6.06 -2.52
N ARG A 7 -29.87 7.32 -2.11
CA ARG A 7 -29.75 8.45 -3.03
C ARG A 7 -28.40 8.35 -3.74
N ARG A 8 -28.42 7.80 -4.96
CA ARG A 8 -27.34 7.96 -5.94
C ARG A 8 -27.36 9.41 -6.40
N VAL A 9 -26.53 10.25 -5.78
CA VAL A 9 -26.30 11.61 -6.27
C VAL A 9 -25.08 11.56 -7.18
N ALA A 10 -25.36 11.45 -8.47
CA ALA A 10 -24.44 11.84 -9.52
C ALA A 10 -24.45 13.37 -9.62
N ALA A 11 -23.27 14.00 -9.54
CA ALA A 11 -23.02 15.37 -9.98
C ALA A 11 -21.49 15.47 -10.18
N ALA A 12 -21.02 15.44 -11.43
CA ALA A 12 -20.91 16.57 -12.36
C ALA A 12 -19.55 17.27 -12.22
N CYS A 13 -18.80 17.17 -13.32
CA CYS A 13 -17.56 17.80 -13.76
C CYS A 13 -17.15 19.13 -13.09
N ALA A 14 -15.86 19.21 -12.72
CA ALA A 14 -15.05 20.41 -12.95
C ALA A 14 -13.58 19.98 -13.14
N ALA A 15 -13.12 20.07 -14.39
CA ALA A 15 -11.71 19.92 -14.73
C ALA A 15 -10.98 21.23 -14.38
N VAL A 16 -9.89 21.15 -13.62
CA VAL A 16 -8.88 22.21 -13.55
C VAL A 16 -7.51 21.56 -13.69
N THR A 17 -6.95 21.66 -14.88
CA THR A 17 -5.55 21.38 -15.17
C THR A 17 -4.70 22.57 -14.74
N ALA A 18 -3.98 22.45 -13.63
CA ALA A 18 -2.90 23.37 -13.30
C ALA A 18 -1.56 22.66 -13.56
N ALA A 19 -0.98 22.93 -14.72
CA ALA A 19 0.36 22.50 -15.09
C ALA A 19 1.39 23.29 -14.25
N GLY A 20 2.00 22.61 -13.28
CA GLY A 20 3.12 23.14 -12.50
C GLY A 20 4.42 22.46 -12.93
N ALA A 21 5.18 23.09 -13.82
CA ALA A 21 6.53 22.65 -14.16
C ALA A 21 7.51 23.08 -13.05
N LEU A 22 7.86 22.14 -12.17
CA LEU A 22 8.98 22.29 -11.24
C LEU A 22 10.20 21.60 -11.87
N VAL A 23 10.96 22.38 -12.64
CA VAL A 23 12.33 22.01 -13.03
C VAL A 23 13.20 22.17 -11.79
N PHE A 24 13.54 21.06 -11.15
CA PHE A 24 14.62 21.00 -10.18
C PHE A 24 15.91 20.69 -10.94
N ALA A 25 16.72 21.72 -11.16
CA ALA A 25 18.03 21.58 -11.77
C ALA A 25 19.06 21.07 -10.74
N GLY A 26 19.75 19.99 -11.09
CA GLY A 26 21.13 19.76 -10.67
C GLY A 26 21.35 18.64 -9.66
N LEU A 27 21.79 17.47 -10.16
CA LEU A 27 22.76 16.60 -9.48
C LEU A 27 23.50 15.76 -10.55
N PRO A 28 24.84 15.80 -10.66
CA PRO A 28 25.58 14.91 -11.55
C PRO A 28 25.76 13.54 -10.89
N GLY A 29 25.05 12.52 -11.38
CA GLY A 29 25.16 11.13 -10.91
C GLY A 29 25.59 10.22 -12.05
N ALA A 30 26.74 9.56 -11.89
CA ALA A 30 27.41 8.74 -12.89
C ALA A 30 26.51 7.62 -13.46
N ALA A 31 26.43 7.53 -14.79
CA ALA A 31 25.75 6.45 -15.50
C ALA A 31 26.73 5.27 -15.68
N SER A 32 26.60 4.24 -14.85
CA SER A 32 27.11 2.90 -15.17
C SER A 32 26.04 2.13 -15.95
N ALA A 33 26.47 1.50 -17.04
CA ALA A 33 25.63 0.77 -17.99
C ALA A 33 25.00 -0.51 -17.40
N SER A 34 23.78 -0.77 -17.88
CA SER A 34 23.01 -2.03 -18.00
C SER A 34 23.76 -3.37 -17.83
N PRO A 35 23.11 -4.45 -17.31
CA PRO A 35 22.00 -5.09 -18.03
C PRO A 35 20.81 -5.58 -17.19
N SER A 36 19.69 -5.75 -17.91
CA SER A 36 18.48 -6.48 -17.54
C SER A 36 18.79 -7.73 -16.71
N SER A 37 18.36 -7.73 -15.46
CA SER A 37 18.28 -8.97 -14.67
C SER A 37 16.84 -9.45 -14.71
N SER A 38 16.66 -10.56 -15.41
CA SER A 38 15.52 -11.46 -15.31
C SER A 38 15.19 -11.67 -13.82
N ALA A 39 14.00 -11.27 -13.39
CA ALA A 39 13.54 -11.49 -12.02
C ALA A 39 13.24 -12.98 -11.82
N SER A 40 14.28 -13.76 -11.52
CA SER A 40 14.14 -14.99 -10.76
C SER A 40 13.41 -14.67 -9.45
N PRO A 41 12.54 -15.55 -8.92
CA PRO A 41 11.88 -15.29 -7.64
C PRO A 41 12.94 -15.29 -6.55
N SER A 42 13.44 -14.12 -6.21
CA SER A 42 14.23 -13.93 -5.01
C SER A 42 13.31 -14.28 -3.84
N SER A 43 13.64 -15.32 -3.09
CA SER A 43 13.17 -15.48 -1.72
C SER A 43 13.62 -14.22 -0.97
N SER A 44 12.76 -13.20 -0.99
CA SER A 44 13.04 -11.91 -0.38
C SER A 44 13.14 -12.15 1.11
N ARG A 45 14.35 -12.05 1.67
CA ARG A 45 14.48 -11.93 3.11
C ARG A 45 13.75 -10.65 3.51
N LEU A 46 12.80 -10.80 4.43
CA LEU A 46 12.17 -9.69 5.13
C LEU A 46 13.27 -8.74 5.65
N SER A 47 13.14 -7.44 5.37
CA SER A 47 14.01 -6.45 6.00
C SER A 47 13.81 -6.46 7.53
N PRO A 48 14.75 -5.91 8.30
CA PRO A 48 14.63 -5.88 9.76
C PRO A 48 13.34 -5.23 10.27
N ALA A 49 12.81 -4.23 9.55
CA ALA A 49 11.55 -3.58 9.90
C ALA A 49 10.35 -4.52 9.66
N GLU A 50 10.37 -5.25 8.55
CA GLU A 50 9.34 -6.23 8.18
C GLU A 50 9.34 -7.42 9.15
N SER A 51 10.53 -7.94 9.48
CA SER A 51 10.70 -9.02 10.45
C SER A 51 10.29 -8.60 11.86
N ALA A 52 10.52 -7.34 12.23
CA ALA A 52 10.04 -6.80 13.50
C ALA A 52 8.51 -6.64 13.53
N ALA A 53 7.85 -6.32 12.41
CA ALA A 53 6.39 -6.24 12.34
C ALA A 53 5.75 -7.63 12.55
N VAL A 54 6.30 -8.66 11.90
CA VAL A 54 5.87 -10.05 12.12
C VAL A 54 6.21 -10.51 13.55
N GLY A 55 7.41 -10.22 14.05
CA GLY A 55 7.89 -10.65 15.36
C GLY A 55 7.13 -10.02 16.55
N LYS A 56 6.50 -8.86 16.37
CA LYS A 56 5.62 -8.23 17.37
C LYS A 56 4.20 -8.81 17.37
N THR A 57 3.84 -9.53 16.32
CA THR A 57 2.51 -10.12 16.18
C THR A 57 2.45 -11.45 16.91
N SER A 58 1.43 -11.65 17.74
CA SER A 58 1.29 -12.91 18.47
C SER A 58 1.06 -14.09 17.50
N PRO A 59 1.57 -15.30 17.80
CA PRO A 59 1.34 -16.49 16.98
C PRO A 59 -0.16 -16.83 16.80
N GLY A 60 -0.99 -16.45 17.79
CA GLY A 60 -2.44 -16.62 17.73
C GLY A 60 -3.09 -15.81 16.62
N VAL A 61 -2.59 -14.60 16.35
CA VAL A 61 -3.07 -13.74 15.25
C VAL A 61 -2.70 -14.35 13.90
N LEU A 62 -1.46 -14.84 13.72
CA LEU A 62 -1.08 -15.53 12.48
C LEU A 62 -1.95 -16.76 12.23
N LYS A 63 -2.27 -17.56 13.26
CA LYS A 63 -3.20 -18.68 13.11
C LYS A 63 -4.63 -18.24 12.78
N ALA A 64 -5.11 -17.16 13.39
CA ALA A 64 -6.43 -16.61 13.09
C ALA A 64 -6.50 -16.15 11.62
N MET A 65 -5.47 -15.45 11.13
CA MET A 65 -5.39 -15.05 9.73
C MET A 65 -5.42 -16.25 8.78
N GLN A 66 -4.70 -17.33 9.08
CA GLN A 66 -4.73 -18.54 8.25
C GLN A 66 -6.14 -19.16 8.21
N ARG A 67 -6.80 -19.28 9.37
CA ARG A 67 -8.13 -19.90 9.49
C ARG A 67 -9.24 -19.05 8.89
N ASP A 68 -9.28 -17.77 9.24
CA ASP A 68 -10.42 -16.89 8.96
C ASP A 68 -10.36 -16.30 7.56
N LEU A 69 -9.17 -16.20 6.98
CA LEU A 69 -8.94 -15.61 5.65
C LEU A 69 -8.44 -16.63 4.63
N GLY A 70 -8.22 -17.88 5.03
CA GLY A 70 -7.72 -18.95 4.17
C GLY A 70 -6.29 -18.73 3.67
N LEU A 71 -5.48 -17.98 4.42
CA LEU A 71 -4.10 -17.67 4.03
C LEU A 71 -3.13 -18.79 4.41
N THR A 72 -2.08 -18.98 3.62
CA THR A 72 -0.91 -19.74 4.08
C THR A 72 -0.14 -18.95 5.13
N THR A 73 0.73 -19.61 5.91
CA THR A 73 1.62 -18.93 6.86
C THR A 73 2.42 -17.80 6.19
N ALA A 74 3.05 -18.09 5.05
CA ALA A 74 3.83 -17.11 4.30
C ALA A 74 2.98 -15.94 3.80
N GLN A 75 1.74 -16.19 3.37
CA GLN A 75 0.83 -15.13 2.96
C GLN A 75 0.36 -14.27 4.13
N ALA A 76 0.11 -14.86 5.30
CA ALA A 76 -0.28 -14.12 6.50
C ALA A 76 0.86 -13.22 6.99
N GLU A 77 2.10 -13.71 6.99
CA GLU A 77 3.29 -12.91 7.32
C GLU A 77 3.49 -11.78 6.32
N ALA A 78 3.44 -12.07 5.02
CA ALA A 78 3.55 -11.05 3.97
C ALA A 78 2.44 -9.99 4.08
N ARG A 79 1.22 -10.42 4.45
CA ARG A 79 0.09 -9.50 4.64
C ARG A 79 0.35 -8.51 5.77
N LEU A 80 0.85 -8.98 6.92
CA LEU A 80 1.15 -8.10 8.07
C LEU A 80 2.18 -7.03 7.69
N VAL A 81 3.20 -7.44 6.93
CA VAL A 81 4.24 -6.52 6.45
C VAL A 81 3.65 -5.48 5.51
N ASN A 82 2.93 -5.92 4.48
CA ASN A 82 2.32 -5.02 3.50
C ASN A 82 1.31 -4.06 4.15
N GLU A 83 0.56 -4.51 5.15
CA GLU A 83 -0.36 -3.65 5.90
C GLU A 83 0.35 -2.62 6.78
N ALA A 84 1.48 -2.99 7.39
CA ALA A 84 2.30 -2.05 8.15
C ALA A 84 2.86 -0.94 7.24
N GLU A 85 3.40 -1.32 6.08
CA GLU A 85 3.89 -0.37 5.08
C GLU A 85 2.76 0.50 4.50
N ALA A 86 1.64 -0.11 4.13
CA ALA A 86 0.47 0.61 3.64
C ALA A 86 -0.04 1.63 4.66
N GLY A 87 -0.03 1.28 5.96
CA GLY A 87 -0.38 2.21 7.05
C GLY A 87 0.58 3.41 7.13
N ALA A 88 1.88 3.18 6.98
CA ALA A 88 2.88 4.25 6.95
C ALA A 88 2.68 5.17 5.73
N VAL A 89 2.49 4.60 4.54
CA VAL A 89 2.23 5.35 3.30
C VAL A 89 0.92 6.15 3.40
N ALA A 90 -0.16 5.54 3.90
CA ALA A 90 -1.42 6.23 4.11
C ALA A 90 -1.29 7.40 5.12
N GLY A 91 -0.47 7.23 6.17
CA GLY A 91 -0.13 8.30 7.10
C GLY A 91 0.59 9.47 6.42
N ALA A 92 1.60 9.17 5.60
CA ALA A 92 2.33 10.18 4.84
C ALA A 92 1.43 10.92 3.85
N LEU A 93 0.58 10.20 3.11
CA LEU A 93 -0.37 10.77 2.14
C LEU A 93 -1.41 11.65 2.81
N ARG A 94 -1.95 11.24 3.97
CA ARG A 94 -2.86 12.08 4.76
C ARG A 94 -2.21 13.41 5.15
N ASN A 95 -0.94 13.37 5.57
CA ASN A 95 -0.22 14.59 5.94
C ASN A 95 0.06 15.49 4.73
N ALA A 96 0.38 14.90 3.57
CA ALA A 96 0.70 15.64 2.36
C ALA A 96 -0.54 16.26 1.68
N LEU A 97 -1.66 15.53 1.62
CA LEU A 97 -2.87 15.93 0.91
C LEU A 97 -3.89 16.65 1.79
N GLY A 98 -3.80 16.49 3.12
CA GLY A 98 -4.69 17.15 4.07
C GLY A 98 -6.17 16.87 3.77
N ARG A 99 -6.94 17.92 3.48
CA ARG A 99 -8.39 17.81 3.20
C ARG A 99 -8.71 17.03 1.94
N ASP A 100 -7.77 16.92 1.01
CA ASP A 100 -7.98 16.24 -0.28
C ASP A 100 -7.72 14.73 -0.15
N PHE A 101 -7.25 14.25 1.00
CA PHE A 101 -7.08 12.82 1.26
C PHE A 101 -8.43 12.12 1.46
N ALA A 102 -8.80 11.26 0.52
CA ALA A 102 -10.09 10.55 0.52
C ALA A 102 -10.06 9.15 1.15
N GLY A 103 -8.92 8.74 1.71
CA GLY A 103 -8.71 7.42 2.30
C GLY A 103 -7.67 6.59 1.57
N ALA A 104 -7.40 5.39 2.07
CA ALA A 104 -6.49 4.44 1.44
C ALA A 104 -6.99 3.01 1.64
N TRP A 105 -6.83 2.16 0.63
CA TRP A 105 -7.37 0.81 0.58
C TRP A 105 -6.33 -0.20 0.07
N VAL A 106 -6.15 -1.30 0.80
CA VAL A 106 -5.30 -2.42 0.37
C VAL A 106 -6.12 -3.47 -0.36
N HIS A 107 -5.48 -4.16 -1.31
CA HIS A 107 -6.12 -5.17 -2.14
C HIS A 107 -5.31 -6.46 -2.20
N GLY A 108 -6.02 -7.56 -2.41
CA GLY A 108 -5.46 -8.90 -2.59
C GLY A 108 -5.24 -9.64 -1.26
N ALA A 109 -5.00 -10.94 -1.37
CA ALA A 109 -4.86 -11.84 -0.21
C ALA A 109 -3.70 -11.44 0.72
N THR A 110 -2.65 -10.82 0.17
CA THR A 110 -1.48 -10.35 0.91
C THR A 110 -1.45 -8.83 1.07
N SER A 111 -2.54 -8.11 0.76
CA SER A 111 -2.59 -6.65 0.85
C SER A 111 -1.52 -5.91 0.01
N ALA A 112 -1.05 -6.52 -1.08
CA ALA A 112 0.11 -6.05 -1.86
C ALA A 112 -0.12 -4.77 -2.69
N LYS A 113 -1.38 -4.34 -2.87
CA LYS A 113 -1.70 -3.12 -3.65
C LYS A 113 -2.46 -2.12 -2.80
N LEU A 114 -1.89 -0.93 -2.64
CA LEU A 114 -2.54 0.24 -2.03
C LEU A 114 -3.15 1.14 -3.11
N THR A 115 -4.36 1.64 -2.87
CA THR A 115 -4.99 2.72 -3.67
C THR A 115 -5.50 3.81 -2.74
N VAL A 116 -5.58 5.04 -3.24
CA VAL A 116 -6.13 6.22 -2.53
C VAL A 116 -7.19 6.91 -3.37
#